data_AF-A0A6L4AX46-F1
#
_entry.id   AF-A0A6L4AX46-F1
#
_cell.length_a   1.000
_cell.length_b   1.000
_cell.length_c   1.000
_cell.angle_alpha   90.00
_cell.angle_beta   90.00
_cell.angle_gamma   90.00
#
_symmetry.space_group_name_H-M   'P 1'
#
loop_
_entity.id
_entity.type
_entity.pdbx_description
1 polymer ?
#
loop_
_entity_poly.entity_id
_entity_poly.type
_entity_poly.pdbx_seq_one_letter_code
_entity_poly.pdbx_strand_id
1 'polypeptide(L)'
;MCGRFVVVGGQKILDGLEIPPDRRHKAHPRVFDERYSVAPTQEIAIVTCAANDLVGQVHERMPVILERTAVKAWLDPQASSEALRGLMAPFPAKGMNGWRVSNGVNRPEQDGPELIQALAE
;
A
#
# COMPACT_ATOMS: atom_id res chain seq x y z
N MET A 1 -7.12 14.33 -15.48
CA MET A 1 -8.01 13.16 -15.35
C MET A 1 -7.19 12.04 -14.75
N CYS A 2 -7.33 11.77 -13.45
CA CYS A 2 -6.61 10.68 -12.79
C CYS A 2 -7.26 9.37 -13.27
N GLY A 3 -6.54 8.59 -14.08
CA GLY A 3 -7.02 7.30 -14.58
C GLY A 3 -7.42 6.38 -13.43
N ARG A 4 -8.35 5.46 -13.69
CA ARG A 4 -9.03 4.69 -12.64
C ARG A 4 -8.65 3.23 -12.76
N PHE A 5 -7.58 2.87 -12.07
CA PHE A 5 -7.09 1.50 -12.03
C PHE A 5 -6.77 1.15 -10.59
N VAL A 6 -7.30 0.02 -10.14
CA VAL A 6 -6.83 -0.58 -8.90
C VAL A 6 -5.60 -1.39 -9.29
N VAL A 7 -4.44 -0.99 -8.78
CA VAL A 7 -3.23 -1.78 -8.93
C VAL A 7 -3.12 -2.72 -7.73
N VAL A 8 -3.56 -3.96 -7.90
CA VAL A 8 -3.29 -5.02 -6.92
C VAL A 8 -2.26 -5.98 -7.50
N GLY A 9 -1.00 -5.70 -7.20
CA GLY A 9 0.07 -6.69 -7.18
C GLY A 9 0.48 -6.91 -5.73
N GLY A 10 -0.28 -7.71 -4.98
CA GLY A 10 0.00 -7.83 -3.55
C GLY A 10 -0.82 -8.83 -2.75
N GLN A 11 -1.56 -9.77 -3.37
CA GLN A 11 -2.22 -10.82 -2.57
C GLN A 11 -1.22 -11.64 -1.72
N LYS A 12 0.09 -11.51 -1.98
CA LYS A 12 1.16 -12.12 -1.19
C LYS A 12 2.06 -11.14 -0.43
N ILE A 13 1.76 -9.83 -0.39
CA ILE A 13 2.55 -8.87 0.41
C ILE A 13 2.32 -9.11 1.91
N LEU A 14 1.15 -9.61 2.27
CA LEU A 14 0.81 -9.95 3.66
C LEU A 14 1.20 -11.39 4.04
N ASP A 15 1.38 -12.29 3.08
CA ASP A 15 1.74 -13.68 3.34
C ASP A 15 3.09 -13.80 4.07
N GLY A 16 3.07 -14.31 5.31
CA GLY A 16 4.26 -14.46 6.14
C GLY A 16 4.75 -13.18 6.81
N LEU A 17 4.00 -12.08 6.74
CA LEU A 17 4.10 -11.04 7.77
C LEU A 17 3.22 -11.47 8.94
N GLU A 18 3.79 -11.57 10.14
CA GLU A 18 2.98 -11.62 11.36
C GLU A 18 2.29 -10.26 11.50
N ILE A 19 1.06 -10.16 10.99
CA ILE A 19 0.22 -8.99 11.20
C ILE A 19 -0.34 -9.11 12.61
N PRO A 20 -0.04 -8.16 13.51
CA PRO A 20 -0.67 -8.14 14.82
C PRO A 20 -2.19 -8.04 14.66
N PRO A 21 -2.97 -8.76 15.47
CA PRO A 21 -4.42 -8.84 15.31
C PRO A 21 -5.08 -7.45 15.36
N ASP A 22 -5.97 -7.20 14.40
CA ASP A 22 -6.75 -5.95 14.25
C ASP A 22 -7.61 -5.66 15.51
N ARG A 23 -7.69 -4.38 15.87
CA ARG A 23 -8.61 -3.78 16.86
C ARG A 23 -10.07 -4.27 16.76
N ARG A 24 -10.50 -4.74 15.57
CA ARG A 24 -11.87 -5.24 15.33
C ARG A 24 -12.15 -6.63 15.91
N HIS A 25 -11.14 -7.41 16.29
CA HIS A 25 -11.35 -8.71 16.93
C HIS A 25 -11.42 -8.57 18.46
N LYS A 26 -12.63 -8.69 19.02
CA LYS A 26 -12.91 -8.55 20.47
C LYS A 26 -12.22 -9.59 21.38
N ALA A 27 -11.50 -10.55 20.82
CA ALA A 27 -10.98 -11.72 21.53
C ALA A 27 -9.48 -11.66 21.90
N HIS A 28 -8.76 -10.58 21.56
CA HIS A 28 -7.31 -10.52 21.80
C HIS A 28 -6.93 -9.60 22.98
N PRO A 29 -5.91 -9.94 23.79
CA PRO A 29 -5.33 -9.02 24.77
C PRO A 29 -4.98 -7.68 24.11
N ARG A 30 -5.38 -6.58 24.74
CA ARG A 30 -5.19 -5.18 24.31
C ARG A 30 -3.73 -4.71 24.35
N VAL A 31 -2.77 -5.62 24.24
CA VAL A 31 -1.35 -5.29 24.28
C VAL A 31 -0.87 -5.21 22.84
N PHE A 32 -0.96 -4.01 22.26
CA PHE A 32 -0.20 -3.67 21.06
C PHE A 32 1.24 -3.38 21.49
N ASP A 33 2.20 -3.79 20.67
CA ASP A 33 3.56 -3.27 20.74
C ASP A 33 3.49 -1.76 20.44
N GLU A 34 3.91 -0.93 21.41
CA GLU A 34 3.82 0.54 21.35
C GLU A 34 4.48 1.11 20.10
N ARG A 35 5.46 0.41 19.50
CA ARG A 35 6.14 0.81 18.26
C ARG A 35 5.21 0.81 17.03
N TYR A 36 4.11 0.07 17.06
CA TYR A 36 3.11 0.00 15.98
C TYR A 36 1.77 0.65 16.36
N SER A 37 1.68 1.20 17.58
CA SER A 37 0.52 1.93 18.05
C SER A 37 0.63 3.37 17.58
N VAL A 38 0.22 3.63 16.33
CA VAL A 38 -0.05 5.01 15.88
C VAL A 38 -1.16 5.54 16.79
N ALA A 39 -0.81 6.47 17.68
CA ALA A 39 -1.80 7.11 18.54
C ALA A 39 -2.86 7.77 17.63
N PRO A 40 -4.12 7.91 18.06
CA PRO A 40 -5.18 8.57 17.25
C PRO A 40 -4.83 9.99 16.77
N THR A 41 -3.77 10.58 17.30
CA THR A 41 -3.26 11.93 17.02
C THR A 41 -2.02 11.96 16.13
N GLN A 42 -1.47 10.83 15.70
CA GLN A 42 -0.31 10.80 14.82
C GLN A 42 -0.74 10.79 13.35
N GLU A 43 -0.29 11.80 12.62
CA GLU A 43 -0.45 11.88 11.17
C GLU A 43 0.59 10.99 10.49
N ILE A 44 0.15 10.30 9.44
CA ILE A 44 1.03 9.50 8.58
C ILE A 44 0.89 9.98 7.14
N ALA A 45 1.98 9.89 6.39
CA ALA A 45 2.00 10.21 4.97
C ALA A 45 2.51 8.99 4.18
N ILE A 46 1.93 8.78 3.00
CA ILE A 46 2.42 7.79 2.03
C ILE A 46 3.51 8.45 1.20
N VAL A 47 4.70 7.83 1.17
CA VAL A 47 5.80 8.26 0.31
C VAL A 47 5.49 7.88 -1.14
N THR A 48 5.69 8.81 -2.07
CA THR A 48 5.44 8.60 -3.50
C THR A 48 6.70 8.82 -4.32
N CYS A 49 6.77 8.16 -5.47
CA CYS A 49 7.80 8.34 -6.50
C CYS A 49 7.16 8.56 -7.88
N ALA A 50 7.99 8.68 -8.93
CA ALA A 50 7.52 8.72 -10.31
C ALA A 50 6.79 7.43 -10.69
N ALA A 51 5.77 7.53 -11.53
CA ALA A 51 5.05 6.35 -12.02
C ALA A 51 5.93 5.50 -12.97
N ASN A 52 5.73 4.19 -12.93
CA ASN A 52 6.25 3.26 -13.93
C ASN A 52 5.36 3.25 -15.20
N ASP A 53 5.71 2.45 -16.21
CA ASP A 53 4.96 2.39 -17.48
C ASP A 53 3.49 1.96 -17.34
N LEU A 54 3.14 1.19 -16.31
CA LEU A 54 1.75 0.75 -16.07
C LEU A 54 0.94 1.87 -15.42
N VAL A 55 1.43 2.41 -14.30
CA VAL A 55 0.76 3.49 -13.57
C VAL A 55 0.80 4.81 -14.35
N GLY A 56 1.83 5.01 -15.18
CA GLY A 56 1.99 6.18 -16.04
C GLY A 56 0.88 6.34 -17.08
N GLN A 57 0.16 5.27 -17.41
CA GLN A 57 -1.05 5.32 -18.25
C GLN A 57 -2.22 6.06 -17.57
N VAL A 58 -2.09 6.32 -16.27
CA VAL A 58 -3.16 6.72 -15.36
C VAL A 58 -2.82 7.99 -14.62
N HIS A 59 -1.60 8.06 -14.08
CA HIS A 59 -1.12 9.17 -13.27
C HIS A 59 0.42 9.23 -13.29
N GLU A 60 0.99 10.43 -13.14
CA GLU A 60 2.43 10.68 -13.17
C GLU A 60 3.20 10.23 -11.93
N ARG A 61 2.48 9.97 -10.83
CA ARG A 61 3.02 9.55 -9.53
C ARG A 61 2.43 8.22 -9.08
N MET A 62 3.23 7.44 -8.36
CA MET A 62 2.80 6.20 -7.70
C MET A 62 3.33 6.13 -6.26
N PRO A 63 2.70 5.36 -5.36
CA PRO A 63 3.29 5.09 -4.05
C PRO A 63 4.61 4.32 -4.19
N VAL A 64 5.55 4.55 -3.27
CA VAL A 64 6.72 3.68 -3.11
C VAL A 64 6.24 2.33 -2.59
N ILE A 65 6.39 1.28 -3.39
CA ILE A 65 6.06 -0.09 -3.01
C ILE A 65 7.38 -0.82 -2.80
N LEU A 66 7.56 -1.40 -1.62
CA LEU A 66 8.78 -2.12 -1.26
C LEU A 66 8.65 -3.60 -1.60
N GLU A 67 9.73 -4.16 -2.14
CA GLU A 67 9.91 -5.61 -2.16
C GLU A 67 10.00 -6.15 -0.73
N ARG A 68 9.54 -7.39 -0.51
CA ARG A 68 9.56 -8.03 0.82
C ARG A 68 10.95 -8.01 1.46
N THR A 69 12.00 -8.18 0.67
CA THR A 69 13.39 -8.19 1.11
C THR A 69 13.87 -6.83 1.62
N ALA A 70 13.26 -5.73 1.17
CA ALA A 70 13.62 -4.37 1.54
C ALA A 70 12.93 -3.89 2.83
N VAL A 71 11.85 -4.54 3.27
CA VAL A 71 11.07 -4.13 4.46
C VAL A 71 11.94 -4.03 5.72
N LYS A 72 12.84 -5.00 5.93
CA LYS A 72 13.73 -5.00 7.11
C LYS A 72 14.67 -3.80 7.11
N ALA A 73 15.23 -3.45 5.96
CA ALA A 73 16.11 -2.28 5.82
C ALA A 73 15.32 -0.97 5.96
N TRP A 74 14.08 -0.93 5.48
CA TRP A 74 13.20 0.23 5.60
C TRP A 74 12.81 0.54 7.05
N LEU A 75 12.57 -0.50 7.86
CA LEU A 75 12.17 -0.37 9.27
C LEU A 75 13.35 -0.31 10.24
N ASP A 76 14.60 -0.36 9.75
CA ASP A 76 15.79 -0.30 10.60
C ASP A 76 15.98 1.13 11.15
N PRO A 77 15.90 1.34 12.47
CA PRO A 77 16.10 2.66 13.07
C PRO A 77 17.51 3.24 12.86
N GLN A 78 18.48 2.40 12.48
CA GLN A 78 19.86 2.80 12.20
C GLN A 78 20.13 3.03 10.70
N ALA A 79 19.13 2.85 9.83
CA ALA A 79 19.30 3.07 8.40
C ALA A 79 19.61 4.55 8.10
N SER A 80 20.60 4.77 7.23
CA SER A 80 20.90 6.13 6.76
C SER A 80 19.81 6.61 5.80
N SER A 81 19.57 7.93 5.77
CA SER A 81 18.61 8.51 4.83
C SER A 81 18.97 8.23 3.36
N GLU A 82 20.25 8.04 3.06
CA GLU A 82 20.72 7.70 1.73
C GLU A 82 20.37 6.26 1.34
N ALA A 83 20.56 5.31 2.26
CA ALA A 83 20.11 3.93 2.07
C ALA A 83 18.59 3.86 1.84
N LEU A 84 17.80 4.61 2.64
CA LEU A 84 16.34 4.66 2.48
C LEU A 84 15.92 5.30 1.16
N ARG A 85 16.58 6.38 0.70
CA ARG A 85 16.32 6.97 -0.62
C ARG A 85 16.56 5.98 -1.75
N GLY A 86 17.56 5.10 -1.63
CA GLY A 86 17.81 4.03 -2.59
C GLY A 86 16.66 3.03 -2.72
N LEU A 87 15.79 2.91 -1.70
CA LEU A 87 14.60 2.06 -1.73
C LEU A 87 13.36 2.76 -2.33
N MET A 88 13.39 4.09 -2.49
CA MET A 88 12.26 4.90 -2.96
C MET A 88 12.18 4.96 -4.49
N ALA A 89 12.18 3.80 -5.14
CA ALA A 89 12.12 3.68 -6.60
C ALA A 89 10.72 3.23 -7.08
N PRO A 90 10.35 3.50 -8.35
CA PRO A 90 9.14 2.97 -8.95
C PRO A 90 9.17 1.44 -8.94
N PHE A 91 8.09 0.82 -8.48
CA PHE A 91 7.97 -0.64 -8.47
C PHE A 91 7.93 -1.19 -9.90
N PRO A 92 8.51 -2.37 -10.20
CA PRO A 92 8.50 -2.91 -11.56
C PRO A 92 7.09 -3.15 -12.10
N ALA A 93 6.76 -2.59 -13.27
CA ALA A 93 5.45 -2.75 -13.90
C ALA A 93 5.05 -4.22 -14.13
N LYS A 94 6.04 -5.09 -14.41
CA LYS A 94 5.85 -6.54 -14.59
C LYS A 94 5.33 -7.27 -13.34
N GLY A 95 5.52 -6.70 -12.15
CA GLY A 95 5.02 -7.25 -10.89
C GLY A 95 3.63 -6.74 -10.51
N MET A 96 2.97 -5.98 -11.40
CA MET A 96 1.71 -5.30 -11.13
C MET A 96 0.67 -5.69 -12.18
N ASN A 97 -0.58 -5.72 -11.75
CA ASN A 97 -1.75 -5.82 -12.63
C ASN A 97 -2.66 -4.62 -12.34
N GLY A 98 -3.33 -4.12 -13.38
CA GLY A 98 -4.32 -3.06 -13.26
C GLY A 98 -5.52 -3.33 -14.13
N TRP A 99 -6.71 -2.98 -13.63
CA TRP A 99 -7.96 -3.05 -14.38
C TRP A 99 -8.89 -1.91 -13.97
N ARG A 100 -9.87 -1.61 -14.84
CA ARG A 100 -10.86 -0.57 -14.60
C ARG A 100 -11.91 -1.04 -13.58
N VAL A 101 -12.25 -0.17 -12.64
CA VAL A 101 -13.25 -0.43 -11.59
C VAL A 101 -14.42 0.55 -11.64
N SER A 102 -15.47 0.25 -10.88
CA SER A 102 -16.65 1.12 -10.73
C SER A 102 -16.31 2.50 -10.17
N ASN A 103 -17.09 3.51 -10.55
CA ASN A 103 -17.01 4.85 -9.97
C ASN A 103 -17.44 4.90 -8.49
N GLY A 104 -18.01 3.82 -7.96
CA GLY A 104 -18.34 3.69 -6.54
C GLY A 104 -17.16 3.95 -5.62
N VAL A 105 -15.94 3.61 -6.04
CA VAL A 105 -14.70 3.81 -5.27
C VAL A 105 -14.40 5.27 -4.92
N ASN A 106 -15.04 6.23 -5.61
CA ASN A 106 -14.88 7.66 -5.32
C ASN A 106 -15.74 8.15 -4.15
N ARG A 107 -16.64 7.31 -3.63
CA ARG A 107 -17.55 7.64 -2.52
C ARG A 107 -16.98 7.05 -1.24
N PRO A 108 -16.40 7.85 -0.34
CA PRO A 108 -15.76 7.34 0.88
C PRO A 108 -16.71 6.56 1.80
N GLU A 109 -18.02 6.76 1.66
CA GLU A 109 -19.05 6.07 2.43
C GLU A 109 -19.33 4.64 1.92
N GLN A 110 -18.81 4.28 0.74
CA GLN A 110 -18.92 2.94 0.18
C GLN A 110 -17.70 2.09 0.55
N ASP A 111 -17.93 0.95 1.19
CA ASP A 111 -16.91 -0.02 1.56
C ASP A 111 -17.44 -1.43 1.26
N GLY A 112 -16.91 -2.06 0.22
CA GLY A 112 -17.40 -3.34 -0.28
C GLY A 112 -16.46 -3.98 -1.32
N PRO A 113 -16.41 -5.32 -1.40
CA PRO A 113 -15.51 -6.05 -2.30
C PRO A 113 -15.76 -5.77 -3.78
N GLU A 114 -16.98 -5.36 -4.15
CA GLU A 114 -17.36 -4.96 -5.51
C GLU A 114 -16.60 -3.74 -6.03
N LEU A 115 -16.08 -2.89 -5.14
CA LEU A 115 -15.39 -1.65 -5.51
C LEU A 115 -14.04 -1.90 -6.19
N ILE A 116 -13.45 -3.08 -5.98
CA ILE A 116 -12.18 -3.49 -6.60
C ILE A 116 -12.39 -4.51 -7.73
N GLN A 117 -13.63 -4.94 -8.01
CA GLN A 117 -13.90 -5.89 -9.09
C GLN A 117 -13.69 -5.24 -10.45
N ALA A 118 -13.18 -6.03 -11.39
CA ALA A 118 -13.06 -5.61 -12.77
C ALA A 118 -14.45 -5.35 -13.37
N LEU A 119 -14.61 -4.21 -14.02
CA LEU A 119 -15.79 -3.95 -14.83
C LEU A 119 -15.72 -4.81 -16.09
N ALA A 120 -16.82 -5.50 -16.42
CA ALA A 120 -17.00 -6.09 -17.75
C ALA A 120 -16.87 -4.97 -18.81
N GLU A 121 -16.22 -5.30 -19.92
CA GLU A 121 -16.01 -4.38 -21.05
C GLU A 121 -17.33 -3.87 -21.65
#